data_AF-A0A530GHT3-F1
#
_entry.id   AF-A0A530GHT3-F1
#
_cell.length_a   1.000
_cell.length_b   1.000
_cell.length_c   1.000
_cell.angle_alpha   90.00
_cell.angle_beta   90.00
_cell.angle_gamma   90.00
#
_symmetry.space_group_name_H-M   'P 1'
#
loop_
_entity.id
_entity.type
_entity.pdbx_description
1 polymer ?
#
loop_
_entity_poly.entity_id
_entity_poly.type
_entity_poly.pdbx_seq_one_letter_code
_entity_poly.pdbx_strand_id
1 'polypeptide(L)'
;LGLALIGTPIGTLVALTLATPILERVGFRRALLWLVPLLGLAYAIAMHAPGPASLFLMLVPVGLMIGSIEIILNVEADRTEFLLQRRIMNRAHSFWSIGFFGAGLFGGALAHLGLSPQLHLALVVPMVAVAMALFLG
;
A
#
# COMPACT_ATOMS: atom_id res chain seq x y z
N LEU A 1 21.99 -4.35 -1.85
CA LEU A 1 20.52 -4.52 -1.86
C LEU A 1 19.83 -3.63 -0.82
N GLY A 2 20.25 -3.62 0.45
CA GLY A 2 19.61 -2.80 1.51
C GLY A 2 19.42 -1.33 1.16
N LEU A 3 20.46 -0.66 0.61
CA LEU A 3 20.36 0.73 0.15
C LEU A 3 19.29 0.95 -0.93
N ALA A 4 19.04 -0.05 -1.79
CA ALA A 4 17.98 0.04 -2.79
C ALA A 4 16.58 0.00 -2.15
N LEU A 5 16.40 -0.83 -1.12
CA LEU A 5 15.14 -1.00 -0.41
C LEU A 5 14.75 0.25 0.40
N ILE A 6 15.71 1.13 0.73
CA ILE A 6 15.47 2.40 1.44
C ILE A 6 14.66 3.40 0.58
N GLY A 7 14.52 3.19 -0.73
CA GLY A 7 13.65 4.00 -1.57
C GLY A 7 12.21 4.09 -1.03
N THR A 8 11.66 2.96 -0.56
CA THR A 8 10.32 2.90 0.03
C THR A 8 10.17 3.80 1.26
N PRO A 9 10.95 3.64 2.36
CA PRO A 9 10.80 4.50 3.53
C PRO A 9 11.09 5.98 3.25
N ILE A 10 12.00 6.31 2.31
CA ILE A 10 12.18 7.71 1.88
C ILE A 10 10.88 8.25 1.29
N GLY A 11 10.29 7.54 0.32
CA GLY A 11 9.01 7.93 -0.27
C GLY A 11 7.90 8.05 0.78
N THR A 12 7.83 7.11 1.71
CA THR A 12 6.85 7.13 2.80
C THR A 12 6.99 8.38 3.66
N LEU A 13 8.20 8.71 4.14
CA LEU A 13 8.44 9.90 4.96
C LEU A 13 8.12 11.20 4.20
N VAL A 14 8.43 11.27 2.91
CA VAL A 14 8.06 12.40 2.05
C VAL A 14 6.54 12.55 1.98
N ALA A 15 5.80 11.46 1.75
CA ALA A 15 4.33 11.50 1.72
C ALA A 15 3.73 11.88 3.08
N LEU A 16 4.20 11.28 4.18
CA LEU A 16 3.75 11.60 5.53
C LEU A 16 3.93 13.09 5.88
N THR A 17 4.89 13.76 5.24
CA THR A 17 5.18 15.19 5.46
C THR A 17 4.38 16.10 4.53
N LEU A 18 4.19 15.70 3.26
CA LEU A 18 3.76 16.62 2.20
C LEU A 18 2.44 16.26 1.51
N ALA A 19 1.92 15.04 1.69
CA ALA A 19 0.80 14.56 0.87
C ALA A 19 -0.57 15.09 1.33
N THR A 20 -0.74 15.45 2.61
CA THR A 20 -2.05 15.79 3.20
C THR A 20 -2.84 16.84 2.40
N PRO A 21 -2.28 18.02 2.02
CA PRO A 21 -3.04 19.03 1.28
C PRO A 21 -3.52 18.56 -0.10
N ILE A 22 -2.79 17.63 -0.71
CA ILE A 22 -3.18 17.04 -2.01
C ILE A 22 -4.31 16.04 -1.79
N LEU A 23 -4.19 15.19 -0.77
CA LEU A 23 -5.18 14.16 -0.45
C LEU A 23 -6.54 14.76 -0.07
N GLU A 24 -6.54 15.86 0.68
CA GLU A 24 -7.77 16.60 1.03
C GLU A 24 -8.49 17.15 -0.22
N ARG A 25 -7.74 17.62 -1.22
CA ARG A 25 -8.32 18.13 -2.49
C ARG A 25 -8.87 17.01 -3.37
N VAL A 26 -8.19 15.86 -3.43
CA VAL A 26 -8.63 14.71 -4.23
C VAL A 26 -9.82 14.00 -3.59
N GLY A 27 -9.88 14.02 -2.25
CA GLY A 27 -10.85 13.28 -1.45
C GLY A 27 -10.35 11.87 -1.15
N PHE A 28 -10.48 11.47 0.11
CA PHE A 28 -9.88 10.24 0.66
C PHE A 28 -10.40 8.95 0.01
N ARG A 29 -11.71 8.82 -0.18
CA ARG A 29 -12.31 7.66 -0.87
C ARG A 29 -11.76 7.49 -2.29
N ARG A 30 -11.75 8.58 -3.07
CA ARG A 30 -11.25 8.57 -4.46
C ARG A 30 -9.75 8.29 -4.49
N ALA A 31 -8.99 8.86 -3.57
CA ALA A 31 -7.56 8.59 -3.46
C ALA A 31 -7.29 7.10 -3.18
N LEU A 32 -7.97 6.48 -2.21
CA LEU A 32 -7.80 5.05 -1.91
C LEU A 32 -8.15 4.15 -3.09
N LEU A 33 -9.26 4.44 -3.79
CA LEU A 33 -9.72 3.67 -4.96
C LEU A 33 -8.60 3.50 -6.01
N TRP A 34 -7.75 4.51 -6.19
CA TRP A 34 -6.65 4.49 -7.15
C TRP A 34 -5.30 4.12 -6.54
N LEU A 35 -4.98 4.61 -5.34
CA LEU A 35 -3.68 4.39 -4.71
C LEU A 35 -3.42 2.91 -4.41
N VAL A 36 -4.42 2.17 -3.92
CA VAL A 36 -4.23 0.77 -3.52
C VAL A 36 -3.93 -0.14 -4.72
N PRO A 37 -4.67 -0.06 -5.86
CA PRO A 37 -4.30 -0.83 -7.05
C PRO A 37 -2.98 -0.36 -7.69
N LEU A 38 -2.73 0.95 -7.72
CA LEU A 38 -1.48 1.52 -8.25
C LEU A 38 -0.26 1.08 -7.44
N LEU A 39 -0.40 0.89 -6.13
CA LEU A 39 0.66 0.36 -5.28
C LEU A 39 1.09 -1.04 -5.73
N GLY A 40 0.12 -1.92 -5.97
CA GLY A 40 0.39 -3.26 -6.50
C GLY A 40 1.07 -3.21 -7.87
N LEU A 41 0.58 -2.35 -8.77
CA LEU A 41 1.17 -2.16 -10.09
C LEU A 41 2.61 -1.61 -9.99
N ALA A 42 2.87 -0.67 -9.09
CA ALA A 42 4.20 -0.10 -8.89
C ALA A 42 5.20 -1.15 -8.39
N TYR A 43 4.79 -2.05 -7.49
CA TYR A 43 5.60 -3.22 -7.12
C TYR A 43 5.82 -4.18 -8.29
N ALA A 44 4.79 -4.43 -9.10
CA ALA A 44 4.88 -5.25 -10.31
C ALA A 44 5.80 -4.65 -11.38
N ILE A 45 6.00 -3.34 -11.39
CA ILE A 45 7.01 -2.69 -12.25
C ILE A 45 8.40 -2.79 -11.60
N ALA A 46 8.50 -2.49 -10.30
CA ALA A 46 9.76 -2.46 -9.56
C ALA A 46 10.51 -3.81 -9.59
N MET A 47 9.79 -4.92 -9.67
CA MET A 47 10.38 -6.26 -9.77
C MET A 47 11.21 -6.49 -11.03
N HIS A 48 11.01 -5.68 -12.08
CA HIS A 48 11.76 -5.74 -13.33
C HIS A 48 12.97 -4.78 -13.34
N ALA A 49 13.31 -4.19 -12.19
CA ALA A 49 14.45 -3.30 -12.06
C ALA A 49 15.76 -4.00 -12.49
N PRO A 50 16.51 -3.45 -13.47
CA PRO A 50 17.74 -4.06 -13.96
C PRO A 50 18.92 -3.98 -12.97
N GLY A 51 18.78 -3.23 -11.88
CA GLY A 51 19.83 -3.09 -10.88
C GLY A 51 19.39 -2.35 -9.61
N PRO A 52 20.28 -2.20 -8.62
CA PRO A 52 19.93 -1.62 -7.32
C PRO A 52 19.49 -0.15 -7.39
N ALA A 53 20.12 0.66 -8.25
CA ALA A 53 19.77 2.08 -8.38
C ALA A 53 18.40 2.29 -9.03
N SER A 54 18.05 1.50 -10.05
CA SER A 54 16.71 1.54 -10.65
C SER A 54 15.65 1.02 -9.68
N LEU A 55 15.96 -0.04 -8.92
CA LEU A 55 15.07 -0.54 -7.87
C LEU A 55 14.80 0.55 -6.83
N PHE A 56 15.83 1.25 -6.35
CA PHE A 56 15.68 2.39 -5.44
C PHE A 56 14.68 3.42 -5.98
N LEU A 57 14.91 3.90 -7.20
CA LEU A 57 14.07 4.92 -7.83
C LEU A 57 12.63 4.44 -8.03
N MET A 58 12.43 3.18 -8.39
CA MET A 58 11.10 2.57 -8.55
C MET A 58 10.37 2.37 -7.21
N LEU A 59 11.10 2.19 -6.11
CA LEU A 59 10.52 2.06 -4.78
C LEU A 59 10.16 3.40 -4.12
N VAL A 60 10.69 4.54 -4.59
CA VAL A 60 10.28 5.86 -4.07
C VAL A 60 8.79 6.14 -4.32
N PRO A 61 8.23 5.99 -5.54
CA PRO A 61 6.79 6.11 -5.77
C PRO A 61 5.94 5.12 -4.96
N VAL A 62 6.43 3.88 -4.78
CA VAL A 62 5.79 2.90 -3.90
C VAL A 62 5.66 3.45 -2.48
N GLY A 63 6.75 4.02 -1.93
CA GLY A 63 6.74 4.68 -0.63
C GLY A 63 5.74 5.84 -0.54
N LEU A 64 5.70 6.69 -1.58
CA LEU A 64 4.74 7.81 -1.62
C LEU A 64 3.28 7.32 -1.54
N MET A 65 2.97 6.23 -2.25
CA MET A 65 1.64 5.61 -2.22
C MET A 65 1.33 5.02 -0.83
N ILE A 66 2.28 4.30 -0.22
CA ILE A 66 2.14 3.73 1.14
C ILE A 66 1.86 4.85 2.15
N GLY A 67 2.70 5.88 2.21
CA GLY A 67 2.52 6.98 3.16
C GLY A 67 1.20 7.72 2.95
N SER A 68 0.76 7.88 1.69
CA SER A 68 -0.54 8.48 1.38
C SER A 68 -1.70 7.62 1.86
N ILE A 69 -1.63 6.30 1.65
CA ILE A 69 -2.64 5.34 2.14
C ILE A 69 -2.68 5.36 3.68
N GLU A 70 -1.52 5.38 4.35
CA GLU A 70 -1.43 5.44 5.81
C GLU A 70 -2.07 6.71 6.39
N ILE A 71 -1.82 7.88 5.78
CA ILE A 71 -2.50 9.13 6.19
C ILE A 71 -4.02 8.93 6.12
N ILE A 72 -4.52 8.47 4.97
CA ILE A 72 -5.97 8.34 4.75
C ILE A 72 -6.60 7.38 5.76
N LEU A 73 -6.02 6.20 5.94
CA LEU A 73 -6.57 5.18 6.83
C LEU A 73 -6.59 5.64 8.30
N ASN A 74 -5.53 6.31 8.75
CA ASN A 74 -5.48 6.83 10.12
C ASN A 74 -6.49 7.96 10.34
N VAL A 75 -6.66 8.87 9.37
CA VAL A 75 -7.64 9.95 9.48
C VAL A 75 -9.08 9.41 9.45
N GLU A 76 -9.38 8.43 8.59
CA GLU A 76 -10.71 7.82 8.57
C GLU A 76 -11.01 7.00 9.83
N ALA A 77 -9.99 6.34 10.42
CA ALA A 77 -10.13 5.68 11.71
C ALA A 77 -10.43 6.69 12.83
N ASP A 78 -9.70 7.82 12.90
CA ASP A 78 -9.93 8.90 13.86
C ASP A 78 -11.32 9.53 13.69
N ARG A 79 -11.74 9.80 12.45
CA ARG A 79 -13.09 10.29 12.14
C ARG A 79 -14.17 9.31 12.61
N THR A 80 -13.93 8.01 12.42
CA THR A 80 -14.84 6.96 12.88
C THR A 80 -14.87 6.87 14.40
N GLU A 81 -13.73 7.01 15.10
CA GLU A 81 -13.68 7.12 16.56
C GLU A 81 -14.52 8.29 17.07
N PHE A 82 -14.37 9.45 16.44
CA PHE A 82 -15.16 10.64 16.75
C PHE A 82 -16.66 10.39 16.59
N LEU A 83 -17.09 9.75 15.50
CA LEU A 83 -18.52 9.44 15.29
C LEU A 83 -19.05 8.38 16.27
N LEU A 84 -18.25 7.39 16.62
CA LEU A 84 -18.64 6.30 17.53
C LEU A 84 -18.51 6.66 19.01
N GLN A 85 -17.88 7.81 19.34
CA GLN A 85 -17.57 8.24 20.71
C GLN A 85 -16.81 7.17 21.53
N ARG A 86 -15.98 6.37 20.85
CA ARG A 86 -15.16 5.32 21.47
C ARG A 86 -13.89 5.09 20.66
N ARG A 87 -12.83 4.67 21.35
CA ARG A 87 -11.55 4.33 20.71
C ARG A 87 -11.62 2.99 19.98
N ILE A 88 -11.23 2.98 18.70
CA ILE A 88 -11.13 1.82 17.81
C ILE A 88 -9.77 1.70 17.10
N MET A 89 -8.86 2.65 17.23
CA MET A 89 -7.56 2.69 16.55
C MET A 89 -6.73 1.42 16.82
N ASN A 90 -6.67 0.96 18.07
CA ASN A 90 -5.99 -0.31 18.41
C ASN A 90 -6.60 -1.50 17.66
N ARG A 91 -7.92 -1.52 17.43
CA ARG A 91 -8.59 -2.57 16.66
C ARG A 91 -8.29 -2.43 15.17
N ALA A 92 -8.26 -1.21 14.64
CA ALA A 92 -7.87 -0.94 13.26
C ALA A 92 -6.44 -1.44 12.98
N HIS A 93 -5.47 -1.14 13.85
CA HIS A 93 -4.11 -1.67 13.75
C HIS A 93 -4.03 -3.19 13.93
N SER A 94 -4.90 -3.78 14.76
CA SER A 94 -4.99 -5.24 14.90
C SER A 94 -5.46 -5.88 13.59
N PHE A 95 -6.50 -5.32 12.95
CA PHE A 95 -6.96 -5.76 11.63
C PHE A 95 -5.89 -5.59 10.55
N TRP A 96 -5.16 -4.47 10.56
CA TRP A 96 -4.01 -4.26 9.67
C TRP A 96 -2.96 -5.36 9.84
N SER A 97 -2.60 -5.68 11.08
CA SER A 97 -1.61 -6.72 11.39
C SER A 97 -2.04 -8.10 10.91
N ILE A 98 -3.33 -8.45 11.10
CA ILE A 98 -3.91 -9.70 10.58
C ILE A 98 -3.80 -9.74 9.05
N GLY A 99 -4.16 -8.65 8.37
CA GLY A 99 -4.05 -8.55 6.91
C GLY A 99 -2.61 -8.67 6.42
N PHE A 100 -1.68 -7.95 7.07
CA PHE A 100 -0.25 -7.98 6.75
C PHE A 100 0.33 -9.39 6.90
N PHE A 101 0.06 -10.06 8.02
CA PHE A 101 0.52 -11.43 8.26
C PHE A 101 -0.14 -12.42 7.28
N GLY A 102 -1.45 -12.31 7.06
CA GLY A 102 -2.18 -13.15 6.12
C GLY A 102 -1.67 -13.02 4.68
N ALA A 103 -1.41 -11.79 4.22
CA ALA A 103 -0.81 -11.53 2.92
C ALA A 103 0.62 -12.09 2.81
N GLY A 104 1.41 -11.98 3.89
CA GLY A 104 2.75 -12.57 3.98
C GLY A 104 2.72 -14.10 3.87
N LEU A 105 1.82 -14.76 4.59
CA LEU A 105 1.61 -16.21 4.49
C LEU A 105 1.15 -16.63 3.09
N PHE A 106 0.18 -15.92 2.53
CA PHE A 106 -0.31 -16.17 1.18
C PHE A 106 0.81 -16.06 0.13
N GLY A 107 1.56 -14.96 0.14
CA GLY A 107 2.67 -14.77 -0.78
C GLY A 107 3.81 -15.77 -0.56
N GLY A 108 4.13 -16.10 0.69
CA GLY A 108 5.12 -17.11 1.05
C GLY A 108 4.72 -18.52 0.59
N ALA A 109 3.44 -18.90 0.73
CA ALA A 109 2.93 -20.17 0.26
C ALA A 109 3.02 -20.28 -1.27
N LEU A 110 2.63 -19.23 -2.01
CA LEU A 110 2.76 -19.22 -3.47
C LEU A 110 4.23 -19.31 -3.92
N ALA A 111 5.14 -18.61 -3.25
CA ALA A 111 6.56 -18.72 -3.52
C ALA A 111 7.11 -20.12 -3.22
N HIS A 112 6.65 -20.76 -2.14
CA HIS A 112 7.02 -22.14 -1.79
C HIS A 112 6.54 -23.16 -2.84
N LEU A 113 5.38 -22.92 -3.44
CA LEU A 113 4.86 -23.71 -4.57
C LEU A 113 5.58 -23.43 -5.90
N GLY A 114 6.57 -22.55 -5.92
CA GLY A 114 7.39 -22.25 -7.09
C GLY A 114 6.77 -21.25 -8.06
N LEU A 115 5.72 -20.50 -7.67
CA LEU A 115 5.18 -19.45 -8.53
C LEU A 115 6.22 -18.34 -8.68
N SER A 116 6.41 -17.90 -9.92
CA SER A 116 7.24 -16.73 -10.18
C SER A 116 6.61 -15.48 -9.56
N PRO A 117 7.41 -14.54 -9.05
CA PRO A 117 6.90 -13.26 -8.57
C PRO A 117 6.04 -12.54 -9.62
N GLN A 118 6.33 -12.74 -10.91
CA GLN A 118 5.65 -12.07 -12.03
C GLN A 118 4.23 -12.60 -12.17
N LEU A 119 4.07 -13.92 -12.13
CA LEU A 119 2.75 -14.54 -12.16
C LEU A 119 1.95 -14.19 -10.91
N HIS A 120 2.58 -14.21 -9.74
CA HIS A 120 1.94 -13.81 -8.49
C HIS A 120 1.39 -12.36 -8.58
N LEU A 121 2.21 -11.41 -9.01
CA LEU A 121 1.78 -10.00 -9.13
C LEU A 121 0.78 -9.78 -10.28
N ALA A 122 0.90 -10.51 -11.40
CA ALA A 122 -0.08 -10.49 -12.48
C ALA A 122 -1.48 -10.95 -12.05
N LEU A 123 -1.57 -11.80 -11.03
CA LEU A 123 -2.84 -12.23 -10.42
C LEU A 123 -3.32 -11.27 -9.32
N VAL A 124 -2.42 -10.84 -8.44
CA VAL A 124 -2.79 -10.04 -7.27
C VAL A 124 -3.19 -8.62 -7.64
N VAL A 125 -2.53 -7.98 -8.60
CA VAL A 125 -2.87 -6.61 -9.02
C VAL A 125 -4.32 -6.47 -9.50
N PRO A 126 -4.82 -7.28 -10.46
CA PRO A 126 -6.22 -7.20 -10.87
C PRO A 126 -7.18 -7.63 -9.75
N MET A 127 -6.82 -8.62 -8.93
CA MET A 127 -7.63 -9.01 -7.77
C MET A 127 -7.84 -7.83 -6.81
N VAL A 128 -6.77 -7.10 -6.49
CA VAL A 128 -6.83 -5.90 -5.65
C VAL A 128 -7.63 -4.79 -6.33
N ALA A 129 -7.41 -4.55 -7.63
CA ALA A 129 -8.17 -3.55 -8.38
C ALA A 129 -9.69 -3.83 -8.35
N VAL A 130 -10.10 -5.09 -8.59
CA VAL A 130 -11.50 -5.52 -8.52
C VAL A 130 -12.04 -5.37 -7.10
N ALA A 131 -11.30 -5.81 -6.08
CA ALA A 131 -11.73 -5.65 -4.69
C ALA A 131 -11.95 -4.17 -4.33
N MET A 132 -11.03 -3.28 -4.71
CA MET A 132 -11.15 -1.85 -4.47
C MET A 132 -12.36 -1.25 -5.19
N ALA A 133 -12.62 -1.66 -6.44
CA ALA A 133 -13.80 -1.23 -7.18
C ALA A 133 -15.11 -1.73 -6.54
N LEU A 134 -15.15 -2.95 -5.99
CA LEU A 134 -16.34 -3.50 -5.34
C LEU A 134 -16.62 -2.88 -3.96
N PHE A 135 -15.58 -2.58 -3.18
CA PHE A 135 -15.75 -2.06 -1.82
C PHE A 135 -15.80 -0.53 -1.76
N LEU A 136 -15.12 0.17 -2.67
CA LEU A 136 -15.03 1.64 -2.67
C LEU A 136 -15.53 2.31 -3.95
N GLY A 137 -15.86 1.60 -5.03
CA GLY A 137 -16.47 2.16 -6.25
C GLY A 137 -17.95 2.44 -6.07
#